data_AF-A0A7Y5ADE3-F1
#
_entry.id   AF-A0A7Y5ADE3-F1
#
_cell.length_a   1.000
_cell.length_b   1.000
_cell.length_c   1.000
_cell.angle_alpha   90.00
_cell.angle_beta   90.00
_cell.angle_gamma   90.00
#
_symmetry.space_group_name_H-M   'P 1'
#
loop_
_entity.id
_entity.type
_entity.pdbx_description
1 polymer ?
#
loop_
_entity_poly.entity_id
_entity_poly.type
_entity_poly.pdbx_seq_one_letter_code
_entity_poly.pdbx_strand_id
1 'polypeptide(L)'
;ALSANAHHGVDQQTCETRAYAVARHFKPFLVNTVVGFIGPEYLYNGKQIIRAGLEDHFCGKLLGVPMGCDICYTNHAEADQDDMDTLLTLLGVAGINFIMGIPGSDDIMLNYQTTSFHDALYARQTLGLKPGPEFEAWLAHTGIFTQADGRVRFGDNLPPAFRQALAQLA
;
A
#
# COMPACT_ATOMS: atom_id res chain seq x y z
N ALA A 1 -7.27 -18.15 -5.18
CA ALA A 1 -8.16 -19.32 -5.41
C ALA A 1 -7.81 -20.10 -6.67
N LEU A 2 -7.62 -19.43 -7.81
CA LEU A 2 -7.28 -20.07 -9.09
C LEU A 2 -5.96 -20.85 -9.04
N SER A 3 -4.88 -20.25 -8.52
CA SER A 3 -3.58 -20.92 -8.32
C SER A 3 -3.66 -22.25 -7.54
N ALA A 4 -4.51 -22.28 -6.51
CA ALA A 4 -4.71 -23.45 -5.65
C ALA A 4 -5.72 -24.47 -6.24
N ASN A 5 -6.20 -24.27 -7.47
CA ASN A 5 -7.27 -25.04 -8.11
C ASN A 5 -8.53 -25.20 -7.23
N ALA A 6 -8.86 -24.15 -6.46
CA ALA A 6 -9.94 -24.13 -5.48
C ALA A 6 -11.00 -23.06 -5.78
N HIS A 7 -11.04 -22.57 -7.02
CA HIS A 7 -11.99 -21.54 -7.46
C HIS A 7 -13.34 -22.13 -7.91
N HIS A 8 -13.41 -23.44 -8.19
CA HIS A 8 -14.65 -24.15 -8.56
C HIS A 8 -15.44 -23.49 -9.71
N GLY A 9 -14.73 -22.98 -10.72
CA GLY A 9 -15.33 -22.32 -11.88
C GLY A 9 -15.75 -20.86 -11.65
N VAL A 10 -15.52 -20.31 -10.46
CA VAL A 10 -15.79 -18.91 -10.12
C VAL A 10 -14.63 -18.01 -10.57
N ASP A 11 -14.95 -16.79 -10.99
CA ASP A 11 -13.98 -15.77 -11.39
C ASP A 11 -13.15 -15.23 -10.20
N GLN A 12 -12.07 -14.53 -10.50
CA GLN A 12 -11.12 -14.03 -9.49
C GLN A 12 -11.77 -13.01 -8.55
N GLN A 13 -12.54 -12.04 -9.07
CA GLN A 13 -13.12 -10.96 -8.26
C GLN A 13 -14.16 -11.48 -7.27
N THR A 14 -14.98 -12.44 -7.70
CA THR A 14 -15.93 -13.10 -6.80
C THR A 14 -15.19 -13.91 -5.72
N CYS A 15 -14.11 -14.62 -6.07
CA CYS A 15 -13.29 -15.34 -5.09
C CYS A 15 -12.65 -14.38 -4.07
N GLU A 16 -12.17 -13.24 -4.53
CA GLU A 16 -11.50 -12.24 -3.69
C GLU A 16 -12.49 -11.57 -2.73
N THR A 17 -13.68 -11.20 -3.22
CA THR A 17 -14.76 -10.65 -2.38
C THR A 17 -15.19 -11.63 -1.27
N ARG A 18 -15.13 -12.95 -1.52
CA ARG A 18 -15.38 -13.97 -0.48
C ARG A 18 -14.31 -13.94 0.61
N ALA A 19 -13.05 -13.69 0.28
CA ALA A 19 -11.97 -13.58 1.26
C ALA A 19 -12.24 -12.42 2.24
N TYR A 20 -12.73 -11.28 1.73
CA TYR A 20 -13.10 -10.15 2.57
C TYR A 20 -14.28 -10.46 3.50
N ALA A 21 -15.27 -11.21 3.02
CA ALA A 21 -16.39 -11.66 3.86
C ALA A 21 -15.93 -12.59 5.00
N VAL A 22 -14.95 -13.47 4.73
CA VAL A 22 -14.31 -14.29 5.76
C VAL A 22 -13.54 -13.40 6.74
N ALA A 23 -12.71 -12.47 6.23
CA ALA A 23 -11.93 -11.56 7.07
C ALA A 23 -12.83 -10.76 8.02
N ARG A 24 -13.96 -10.21 7.52
CA ARG A 24 -14.93 -9.44 8.30
C ARG A 24 -15.38 -10.16 9.58
N HIS A 25 -15.56 -11.48 9.54
CA HIS A 25 -15.98 -12.27 10.70
C HIS A 25 -15.03 -12.10 11.90
N PHE A 26 -13.74 -11.93 11.64
CA PHE A 26 -12.69 -11.85 12.64
C PHE A 26 -12.40 -10.42 13.13
N LYS A 27 -13.10 -9.40 12.59
CA LYS A 27 -12.91 -7.98 12.95
C LYS A 27 -11.41 -7.57 12.94
N PRO A 28 -10.71 -7.78 11.82
CA PRO A 28 -9.27 -7.54 11.74
C PRO A 28 -8.96 -6.05 11.86
N PHE A 29 -7.75 -5.74 12.31
CA PHE A 29 -7.24 -4.37 12.29
C PHE A 29 -6.86 -3.93 10.87
N LEU A 30 -6.34 -4.84 10.04
CA LEU A 30 -5.92 -4.58 8.66
C LEU A 30 -6.33 -5.76 7.77
N VAL A 31 -6.75 -5.44 6.54
CA VAL A 31 -6.86 -6.37 5.42
C VAL A 31 -6.29 -5.66 4.21
N ASN A 32 -5.46 -6.31 3.42
CA ASN A 32 -5.06 -5.78 2.11
C ASN A 32 -5.10 -6.85 1.05
N THR A 33 -5.46 -6.42 -0.16
CA THR A 33 -5.10 -7.16 -1.36
C THR A 33 -3.61 -6.94 -1.65
N VAL A 34 -3.01 -7.86 -2.41
CA VAL A 34 -1.66 -7.74 -2.93
C VAL A 34 -1.75 -7.82 -4.45
N VAL A 35 -2.10 -6.69 -5.06
CA VAL A 35 -2.47 -6.64 -6.48
C VAL A 35 -1.22 -6.65 -7.34
N GLY A 36 -1.16 -7.52 -8.36
CA GLY A 36 -0.01 -7.63 -9.28
C GLY A 36 1.17 -8.50 -8.77
N PHE A 37 1.05 -9.10 -7.58
CA PHE A 37 2.13 -9.86 -6.95
C PHE A 37 2.45 -11.21 -7.61
N ILE A 38 1.45 -11.87 -8.21
CA ILE A 38 1.65 -13.23 -8.72
C ILE A 38 2.29 -13.20 -10.12
N GLY A 39 1.68 -12.50 -11.06
CA GLY A 39 2.18 -12.45 -12.43
C GLY A 39 1.10 -12.21 -13.49
N PRO A 40 1.52 -12.12 -14.78
CA PRO A 40 0.67 -11.80 -15.91
C PRO A 40 -0.39 -12.85 -16.23
N GLU A 41 -0.25 -14.07 -15.70
CA GLU A 41 -1.23 -15.15 -15.84
C GLU A 41 -2.53 -14.88 -15.08
N TYR A 42 -2.53 -13.94 -14.13
CA TYR A 42 -3.72 -13.47 -13.41
C TYR A 42 -4.12 -12.07 -13.85
N LEU A 43 -3.16 -11.14 -13.89
CA LEU A 43 -3.33 -9.73 -14.26
C LEU A 43 -2.18 -9.34 -15.19
N TYR A 44 -2.47 -9.28 -16.49
CA TYR A 44 -1.46 -9.23 -17.55
C TYR A 44 -0.66 -7.92 -17.59
N ASN A 45 -1.33 -6.77 -17.41
CA ASN A 45 -0.73 -5.46 -17.59
C ASN A 45 -1.18 -4.43 -16.54
N GLY A 46 -0.54 -3.26 -16.54
CA GLY A 46 -0.83 -2.15 -15.62
C GLY A 46 -2.32 -1.77 -15.57
N LYS A 47 -3.01 -1.75 -16.72
CA LYS A 47 -4.46 -1.47 -16.76
C LYS A 47 -5.29 -2.50 -15.98
N GLN A 48 -4.96 -3.78 -16.07
CA GLN A 48 -5.64 -4.84 -15.31
C GLN A 48 -5.32 -4.74 -13.81
N ILE A 49 -4.07 -4.44 -13.46
CA ILE A 49 -3.64 -4.24 -12.07
C ILE A 49 -4.37 -3.05 -11.44
N ILE A 50 -4.40 -1.90 -12.12
CA ILE A 50 -5.12 -0.70 -11.68
C ILE A 50 -6.59 -1.02 -11.44
N ARG A 51 -7.22 -1.72 -12.40
CA ARG A 51 -8.64 -2.08 -12.29
C ARG A 51 -8.89 -2.99 -11.08
N ALA A 52 -8.12 -4.05 -10.92
CA ALA A 52 -8.27 -5.00 -9.82
C ALA A 52 -8.07 -4.32 -8.46
N GLY A 53 -7.04 -3.46 -8.31
CA GLY A 53 -6.81 -2.74 -7.05
C GLY A 53 -8.00 -1.85 -6.64
N LEU A 54 -8.66 -1.21 -7.61
CA LEU A 54 -9.87 -0.42 -7.35
C LEU A 54 -11.09 -1.28 -7.01
N GLU A 55 -11.25 -2.42 -7.68
CA GLU A 55 -12.34 -3.38 -7.41
C GLU A 55 -12.21 -3.97 -6.00
N ASP A 56 -11.00 -4.38 -5.63
CA ASP A 56 -10.66 -4.95 -4.33
C ASP A 56 -10.89 -3.96 -3.20
N HIS A 57 -10.37 -2.74 -3.37
CA HIS A 57 -10.58 -1.67 -2.41
C HIS A 57 -12.07 -1.37 -2.22
N PHE A 58 -12.84 -1.23 -3.31
CA PHE A 58 -14.28 -0.99 -3.25
C PHE A 58 -15.02 -2.13 -2.53
N CYS A 59 -14.78 -3.38 -2.92
CA CYS A 59 -15.45 -4.54 -2.33
C CYS A 59 -15.11 -4.70 -0.84
N GLY A 60 -13.84 -4.52 -0.45
CA GLY A 60 -13.42 -4.57 0.94
C GLY A 60 -14.11 -3.49 1.80
N LYS A 61 -14.13 -2.24 1.31
CA LYS A 61 -14.83 -1.13 1.97
C LYS A 61 -16.34 -1.37 2.08
N LEU A 62 -16.97 -1.85 1.01
CA LEU A 62 -18.40 -2.18 0.99
C LEU A 62 -18.76 -3.26 2.02
N LEU A 63 -17.86 -4.23 2.22
CA LEU A 63 -18.03 -5.28 3.23
C LEU A 63 -17.62 -4.84 4.65
N GLY A 64 -17.08 -3.64 4.80
CA GLY A 64 -16.77 -3.02 6.09
C GLY A 64 -15.47 -3.49 6.73
N VAL A 65 -14.50 -3.98 5.94
CA VAL A 65 -13.15 -4.27 6.43
C VAL A 65 -12.22 -3.05 6.25
N PRO A 66 -11.20 -2.88 7.12
CA PRO A 66 -10.19 -1.82 6.99
C PRO A 66 -9.23 -2.16 5.83
N MET A 67 -9.68 -1.87 4.61
CA MET A 67 -9.06 -2.31 3.36
C MET A 67 -7.90 -1.39 2.94
N GLY A 68 -6.71 -1.96 2.89
CA GLY A 68 -5.52 -1.43 2.23
C GLY A 68 -5.21 -2.17 0.94
N CYS A 69 -4.08 -1.83 0.34
CA CYS A 69 -3.58 -2.43 -0.89
C CYS A 69 -2.07 -2.39 -0.87
N ASP A 70 -1.43 -3.53 -1.08
CA ASP A 70 -0.05 -3.56 -1.56
C ASP A 70 -0.09 -3.34 -3.07
N ILE A 71 0.43 -2.21 -3.53
CA ILE A 71 0.33 -1.70 -4.90
C ILE A 71 1.61 -2.12 -5.60
N CYS A 72 1.54 -3.20 -6.35
CA CYS A 72 2.76 -3.85 -6.79
C CYS A 72 2.66 -4.50 -8.17
N TYR A 73 3.80 -4.87 -8.72
CA TYR A 73 3.91 -5.64 -9.94
C TYR A 73 5.16 -6.52 -9.92
N THR A 74 5.19 -7.53 -10.76
CA THR A 74 6.38 -8.36 -11.00
C THR A 74 7.02 -7.98 -12.33
N ASN A 75 8.34 -8.14 -12.43
CA ASN A 75 9.14 -7.77 -13.61
C ASN A 75 8.73 -8.45 -14.95
N HIS A 76 7.88 -9.46 -14.90
CA HIS A 76 7.41 -10.20 -16.09
C HIS A 76 5.95 -9.90 -16.44
N ALA A 77 5.26 -9.04 -15.69
CA ALA A 77 4.01 -8.41 -16.12
C ALA A 77 4.29 -7.23 -17.05
N GLU A 78 3.35 -6.90 -17.93
CA GLU A 78 3.43 -5.70 -18.78
C GLU A 78 2.96 -4.48 -17.98
N ALA A 79 3.74 -4.12 -16.96
CA ALA A 79 3.49 -3.03 -16.04
C ALA A 79 4.81 -2.42 -15.56
N ASP A 80 4.77 -1.17 -15.14
CA ASP A 80 5.91 -0.47 -14.55
C ASP A 80 5.51 0.39 -13.34
N GLN A 81 6.46 1.16 -12.81
CA GLN A 81 6.24 1.99 -11.64
C GLN A 81 5.24 3.14 -11.90
N ASP A 82 5.10 3.63 -13.14
CA ASP A 82 4.16 4.70 -13.46
C ASP A 82 2.70 4.20 -13.33
N ASP A 83 2.45 2.92 -13.64
CA ASP A 83 1.17 2.27 -13.37
C ASP A 83 0.88 2.20 -11.85
N MET A 84 1.90 1.92 -11.04
CA MET A 84 1.76 1.85 -9.58
C MET A 84 1.47 3.22 -8.97
N ASP A 85 2.14 4.28 -9.43
CA ASP A 85 1.91 5.65 -8.99
C ASP A 85 0.51 6.14 -9.40
N THR A 86 0.04 5.72 -10.57
CA THR A 86 -1.34 5.93 -11.02
C THR A 86 -2.33 5.25 -10.07
N LEU A 87 -2.13 3.97 -9.76
CA LEU A 87 -2.99 3.23 -8.84
C LEU A 87 -2.99 3.84 -7.44
N LEU A 88 -1.81 4.22 -6.92
CA LEU A 88 -1.67 4.90 -5.63
C LEU A 88 -2.50 6.17 -5.56
N THR A 89 -2.43 7.00 -6.59
CA THR A 89 -3.19 8.25 -6.63
C THR A 89 -4.68 7.98 -6.62
N LEU A 90 -5.15 7.02 -7.43
CA LEU A 90 -6.56 6.66 -7.51
C LEU A 90 -7.08 6.09 -6.18
N LEU A 91 -6.31 5.21 -5.53
CA LEU A 91 -6.66 4.63 -4.23
C LEU A 91 -6.62 5.68 -3.11
N GLY A 92 -5.67 6.61 -3.17
CA GLY A 92 -5.60 7.76 -2.26
C GLY A 92 -6.87 8.60 -2.34
N VAL A 93 -7.34 8.93 -3.55
CA VAL A 93 -8.61 9.65 -3.78
C VAL A 93 -9.81 8.82 -3.31
N ALA A 94 -9.78 7.49 -3.49
CA ALA A 94 -10.83 6.58 -3.04
C ALA A 94 -10.87 6.40 -1.51
N GLY A 95 -9.89 6.92 -0.77
CA GLY A 95 -9.84 6.83 0.69
C GLY A 95 -9.29 5.51 1.23
N ILE A 96 -8.27 4.96 0.57
CA ILE A 96 -7.55 3.77 1.04
C ILE A 96 -7.05 3.92 2.48
N ASN A 97 -7.11 2.83 3.26
CA ASN A 97 -6.68 2.85 4.67
C ASN A 97 -5.15 2.90 4.81
N PHE A 98 -4.44 2.08 4.03
CA PHE A 98 -2.97 2.00 4.06
C PHE A 98 -2.43 1.37 2.78
N ILE A 99 -1.15 1.61 2.54
CA ILE A 99 -0.33 0.99 1.50
C ILE A 99 0.95 0.43 2.12
N MET A 100 1.69 -0.36 1.35
CA MET A 100 3.02 -0.83 1.74
C MET A 100 4.10 0.23 1.43
N GLY A 101 5.26 0.11 2.06
CA GLY A 101 6.39 1.01 1.84
C GLY A 101 7.69 0.22 1.93
N ILE A 102 8.42 0.09 0.83
CA ILE A 102 9.69 -0.62 0.76
C ILE A 102 10.81 0.33 0.31
N PRO A 103 12.04 0.25 0.86
CA PRO A 103 13.14 1.10 0.43
C PRO A 103 13.38 1.01 -1.08
N GLY A 104 13.24 2.13 -1.78
CA GLY A 104 13.46 2.20 -3.23
C GLY A 104 12.46 1.41 -4.07
N SER A 105 11.27 1.08 -3.52
CA SER A 105 10.23 0.32 -4.22
C SER A 105 10.61 -1.13 -4.57
N ASP A 106 11.79 -1.61 -4.16
CA ASP A 106 12.36 -2.89 -4.58
C ASP A 106 12.44 -3.88 -3.41
N ASP A 107 11.61 -4.93 -3.45
CA ASP A 107 11.73 -6.03 -2.51
C ASP A 107 12.72 -7.07 -3.05
N ILE A 108 13.97 -6.94 -2.64
CA ILE A 108 15.06 -7.83 -3.07
C ILE A 108 14.90 -9.29 -2.66
N MET A 109 14.00 -9.60 -1.72
CA MET A 109 13.78 -10.95 -1.23
C MET A 109 12.61 -11.62 -1.96
N LEU A 110 11.52 -10.88 -2.18
CA LEU A 110 10.33 -11.37 -2.88
C LEU A 110 10.39 -11.12 -4.39
N ASN A 111 11.34 -10.33 -4.87
CA ASN A 111 11.65 -10.08 -6.28
C ASN A 111 10.47 -9.48 -7.07
N TYR A 112 9.85 -8.46 -6.49
CA TYR A 112 8.76 -7.67 -7.06
C TYR A 112 8.91 -6.20 -6.64
N GLN A 113 8.19 -5.30 -7.32
CA GLN A 113 8.23 -3.88 -7.04
C GLN A 113 6.91 -3.40 -6.44
N THR A 114 6.98 -2.51 -5.46
CA THR A 114 5.83 -1.94 -4.74
C THR A 114 6.03 -0.44 -4.50
N THR A 115 5.19 0.20 -3.69
CA THR A 115 5.36 1.58 -3.26
C THR A 115 6.49 1.74 -2.24
N SER A 116 7.15 2.89 -2.28
CA SER A 116 8.24 3.28 -1.38
C SER A 116 7.78 4.13 -0.20
N PHE A 117 8.71 4.41 0.72
CA PHE A 117 8.50 5.40 1.78
C PHE A 117 8.21 6.80 1.23
N HIS A 118 8.78 7.16 0.07
CA HIS A 118 8.57 8.47 -0.54
C HIS A 118 7.15 8.58 -1.11
N ASP A 119 6.60 7.49 -1.62
CA ASP A 119 5.27 7.49 -2.26
C ASP A 119 4.16 7.74 -1.24
N ALA A 120 4.31 7.22 -0.02
CA ALA A 120 3.43 7.55 1.09
C ALA A 120 3.46 9.05 1.44
N LEU A 121 4.62 9.72 1.32
CA LEU A 121 4.74 11.16 1.54
C LEU A 121 4.16 11.96 0.38
N TYR A 122 4.42 11.53 -0.85
CA TYR A 122 3.81 12.08 -2.06
C TYR A 122 2.28 12.09 -1.95
N ALA A 123 1.67 10.95 -1.63
CA ALA A 123 0.21 10.83 -1.51
C ALA A 123 -0.33 11.75 -0.41
N ARG A 124 0.32 11.81 0.76
CA ARG A 124 -0.05 12.70 1.87
C ARG A 124 0.01 14.17 1.49
N GLN A 125 1.07 14.59 0.80
CA GLN A 125 1.24 15.99 0.41
C GLN A 125 0.25 16.40 -0.68
N THR A 126 0.11 15.57 -1.71
CA THR A 126 -0.76 15.84 -2.87
C THR A 126 -2.23 15.85 -2.50
N LEU A 127 -2.66 14.96 -1.61
CA LEU A 127 -4.06 14.80 -1.21
C LEU A 127 -4.40 15.44 0.15
N GLY A 128 -3.43 16.08 0.81
CA GLY A 128 -3.63 16.66 2.15
C GLY A 128 -3.92 15.63 3.25
N LEU A 129 -3.54 14.36 3.04
CA LEU A 129 -3.77 13.27 4.00
C LEU A 129 -2.71 13.32 5.11
N LYS A 130 -3.05 12.75 6.27
CA LYS A 130 -2.19 12.71 7.45
C LYS A 130 -1.90 11.27 7.87
N PRO A 131 -0.81 11.01 8.60
CA PRO A 131 -0.64 9.74 9.31
C PRO A 131 -1.77 9.52 10.34
N GLY A 132 -1.84 8.32 10.92
CA GLY A 132 -2.71 8.09 12.08
C GLY A 132 -2.34 9.06 13.22
N PRO A 133 -3.32 9.53 14.02
CA PRO A 133 -3.13 10.68 14.90
C PRO A 133 -2.06 10.45 15.97
N GLU A 134 -1.97 9.25 16.53
CA GLU A 134 -0.93 8.89 17.51
C GLU A 134 0.46 8.91 16.87
N PHE A 135 0.56 8.46 15.61
CA PHE A 135 1.82 8.45 14.87
C PHE A 135 2.22 9.85 14.41
N GLU A 136 1.26 10.68 13.96
CA GLU A 136 1.50 12.09 13.64
C GLU A 136 2.05 12.85 14.86
N ALA A 137 1.45 12.66 16.04
CA ALA A 137 1.92 13.27 17.27
C ALA A 137 3.34 12.80 17.64
N TRP A 138 3.63 11.51 17.48
CA TRP A 138 4.96 10.96 17.74
C TRP A 138 6.03 11.49 16.76
N LEU A 139 5.71 11.56 15.46
CA LEU A 139 6.60 12.11 14.42
C LEU A 139 6.97 13.58 14.71
N ALA A 140 5.98 14.38 15.13
CA ALA A 140 6.18 15.76 15.52
C ALA A 140 7.03 15.87 16.81
N HIS A 141 6.71 15.06 17.82
CA HIS A 141 7.42 15.06 19.10
C HIS A 141 8.90 14.65 18.95
N THR A 142 9.16 13.65 18.11
CA THR A 142 10.52 13.17 17.84
C THR A 142 11.30 14.07 16.88
N GLY A 143 10.65 15.01 16.21
CA GLY A 143 11.30 15.91 15.25
C GLY A 143 11.69 15.22 13.93
N ILE A 144 11.02 14.13 13.55
CA ILE A 144 11.23 13.48 12.26
C ILE A 144 10.60 14.33 11.15
N PHE A 145 9.30 14.57 11.24
CA PHE A 145 8.64 15.56 10.40
C PHE A 145 7.36 16.09 11.06
N THR A 146 6.97 17.29 10.64
CA THR A 146 5.65 17.89 10.91
C THR A 146 4.92 18.10 9.58
N GLN A 147 3.60 18.13 9.61
CA GLN A 147 2.80 18.39 8.42
C GLN A 147 1.82 19.54 8.67
N ALA A 148 1.90 20.56 7.83
CA ALA A 148 1.01 21.71 7.84
C ALA A 148 0.70 22.12 6.39
N ASP A 149 -0.55 22.49 6.12
CA ASP A 149 -1.00 22.98 4.81
C ASP A 149 -0.64 22.05 3.64
N GLY A 150 -0.76 20.73 3.83
CA GLY A 150 -0.40 19.72 2.82
C GLY A 150 1.10 19.59 2.56
N ARG A 151 1.96 20.21 3.36
CA ARG A 151 3.42 20.16 3.20
C ARG A 151 4.06 19.45 4.38
N VAL A 152 4.94 18.50 4.06
CA VAL A 152 5.81 17.84 5.03
C VAL A 152 7.04 18.71 5.25
N ARG A 153 7.39 18.94 6.51
CA ARG A 153 8.63 19.62 6.93
C ARG A 153 9.43 18.66 7.78
N PHE A 154 10.59 18.26 7.27
CA PHE A 154 11.52 17.40 8.00
C PHE A 154 12.30 18.20 9.04
N GLY A 155 12.78 17.52 10.08
CA GLY A 155 13.78 18.10 10.97
C GLY A 155 15.11 18.33 10.26
N ASP A 156 15.80 19.43 10.59
CA ASP A 156 17.09 19.79 9.97
C ASP A 156 18.24 18.85 10.40
N ASN A 157 18.05 18.10 11.48
CA ASN A 157 19.05 17.23 12.06
C ASN A 157 18.43 15.87 12.39
N LEU A 158 19.28 14.84 12.42
CA LEU A 158 18.86 13.54 12.92
C LEU A 158 18.30 13.68 14.35
N PRO A 159 17.08 13.14 14.62
CA PRO A 159 16.51 13.21 15.94
C PRO A 159 17.46 12.72 17.03
N PRO A 160 17.53 13.39 18.21
CA PRO A 160 18.42 13.00 19.29
C PRO A 160 18.34 11.52 19.66
N ALA A 161 17.13 10.94 19.65
CA ALA A 161 16.89 9.54 19.97
C ALA A 161 17.63 8.56 19.04
N PHE A 162 17.88 8.95 17.78
CA PHE A 162 18.55 8.07 16.80
C PHE A 162 20.04 8.34 16.67
N ARG A 163 20.55 9.50 17.15
CA ARG A 163 21.99 9.84 17.07
C ARG A 163 22.87 8.80 17.74
N GLN A 164 22.49 8.35 18.93
CA GLN A 164 23.26 7.36 19.67
C GLN A 164 23.25 5.99 19.00
N ALA A 165 22.11 5.60 18.42
CA ALA A 165 21.98 4.32 17.71
C ALA A 165 22.82 4.29 16.42
N LEU A 166 22.79 5.36 15.62
CA LEU A 166 23.60 5.43 14.39
C LEU A 166 25.10 5.57 14.67
N ALA A 167 25.49 6.24 15.76
CA ALA A 167 26.90 6.34 16.14
C ALA A 167 27.54 4.98 16.48
N GLN A 168 26.74 3.95 16.77
CA GLN A 168 27.23 2.59 17.03
C GLN A 168 27.38 1.73 15.75
N LEU A 169 26.87 2.20 14.61
CA LEU A 169 26.96 1.51 13.32
C LEU A 169 28.16 1.96 12.48
N ALA A 170 28.86 3.01 12.91
CA ALA A 170 30.08 3.53 12.31
C ALA A 170 31.32 2.97 13.02
#